data_AF-A0A7W8F3K6-F1
#
_entry.id   AF-A0A7W8F3K6-F1
#
_cell.length_a   1.000
_cell.length_b   1.000
_cell.length_c   1.000
_cell.angle_alpha   90.00
_cell.angle_beta   90.00
_cell.angle_gamma   90.00
#
_symmetry.space_group_name_H-M   'P 1'
#
loop_
_entity.id
_entity.type
_entity.pdbx_description
1 polymer ?
#
loop_
_entity_poly.entity_id
_entity_poly.type
_entity_poly.pdbx_seq_one_letter_code
_entity_poly.pdbx_strand_id
1 'polypeptide(L)' 'MDLLSVREKDVFWLLGAGCSNRSISVRLQVTERTVKAHVARILTKLEVESRLQAGLVSYIYHQTQGRHLAVVKAG' A
#
# COMPACT_ATOMS: atom_id res chain seq x y z
N MET A 1 -1.57 -10.95 -7.65
CA MET A 1 -1.03 -10.19 -6.49
C MET A 1 -0.56 -11.12 -5.37
N ASP A 2 -0.28 -12.38 -5.70
CA ASP A 2 -0.29 -13.46 -4.71
C ASP A 2 1.07 -13.64 -4.02
N LEU A 3 2.08 -12.90 -4.49
CA LEU A 3 3.39 -12.71 -3.86
C LEU A 3 3.29 -11.96 -2.51
N LEU A 4 2.31 -11.08 -2.35
CA LEU A 4 2.09 -10.31 -1.12
C LEU A 4 1.18 -11.08 -0.15
N SER A 5 1.54 -11.09 1.13
CA SER A 5 0.67 -11.56 2.21
C SER A 5 -0.55 -10.64 2.37
N VAL A 6 -1.60 -11.10 3.05
CA VAL A 6 -2.83 -10.31 3.28
C VAL A 6 -2.52 -8.93 3.87
N ARG A 7 -1.65 -8.85 4.88
CA ARG A 7 -1.27 -7.55 5.48
C ARG A 7 -0.42 -6.68 4.57
N GLU A 8 0.46 -7.26 3.77
CA GLU A 8 1.22 -6.51 2.75
C GLU A 8 0.29 -5.98 1.66
N LYS A 9 -0.79 -6.73 1.33
CA LYS A 9 -1.85 -6.23 0.46
C LYS A 9 -2.53 -5.01 1.09
N ASP A 10 -3.03 -5.10 2.31
CA ASP A 10 -3.66 -3.94 2.97
C ASP A 10 -2.78 -2.67 2.94
N VAL A 11 -1.48 -2.83 3.23
CA VAL A 11 -0.50 -1.74 3.19
C VAL A 11 -0.29 -1.22 1.76
N PHE A 12 -0.05 -2.09 0.78
CA PHE A 12 0.20 -1.69 -0.60
C PHE A 12 -0.98 -0.91 -1.19
N TRP A 13 -2.22 -1.27 -0.85
CA TRP A 13 -3.42 -0.65 -1.40
C TRP A 13 -3.52 0.79 -0.88
N LEU A 14 -3.18 1.00 0.40
CA LEU A 14 -3.12 2.32 1.00
C LEU A 14 -1.94 3.16 0.48
N LEU A 15 -0.84 2.55 0.04
CA LEU A 15 0.23 3.27 -0.68
C LEU A 15 -0.29 3.82 -2.01
N GLY A 16 -1.06 3.04 -2.77
CA GLY A 16 -1.70 3.50 -4.01
C GLY A 16 -2.72 4.62 -3.80
N ALA A 17 -3.31 4.70 -2.60
CA ALA A 17 -4.15 5.82 -2.19
C ALA A 17 -3.37 7.04 -1.66
N GLY A 18 -2.03 7.03 -1.71
CA GLY A 18 -1.18 8.14 -1.25
C GLY A 18 -1.07 8.28 0.27
N CYS A 19 -1.49 7.28 1.05
CA CYS A 19 -1.45 7.37 2.51
C CYS A 19 0.01 7.40 3.04
N SER A 20 0.25 8.17 4.11
CA SER A 20 1.52 8.17 4.85
C SER A 20 1.66 6.92 5.74
N ASN A 21 2.87 6.60 6.24
CA ASN A 21 3.03 5.50 7.19
C ASN A 21 2.20 5.68 8.47
N ARG A 22 2.07 6.92 8.95
CA ARG A 22 1.22 7.27 10.08
C ARG A 22 -0.25 7.01 9.78
N SER A 23 -0.74 7.46 8.62
CA SER A 23 -2.13 7.23 8.22
C SER A 23 -2.44 5.74 8.08
N ILE A 24 -1.52 4.96 7.52
CA ILE A 24 -1.63 3.50 7.40
C ILE A 24 -1.62 2.85 8.77
N SER A 25 -0.74 3.27 9.68
CA SER A 25 -0.61 2.68 11.00
C SER A 25 -1.90 2.84 11.82
N VAL A 26 -2.53 4.02 11.74
CA VAL A 26 -3.85 4.27 12.35
C VAL A 26 -4.93 3.40 11.73
N ARG A 27 -5.02 3.35 10.40
CA ARG A 27 -6.07 2.58 9.69
C ARG A 27 -5.98 1.08 9.93
N LEU A 28 -4.77 0.54 10.03
CA LEU A 28 -4.54 -0.90 10.22
C LEU A 28 -4.31 -1.30 11.69
N GLN A 29 -4.39 -0.34 12.62
CA GLN A 29 -4.17 -0.55 14.06
C GLN A 29 -2.82 -1.23 14.37
N VAL A 30 -1.75 -0.73 13.76
CA VAL A 30 -0.37 -1.19 13.96
C VAL A 30 0.55 0.01 14.24
N THR A 31 1.82 -0.24 14.55
CA THR A 31 2.80 0.84 14.72
C THR A 31 3.34 1.33 13.36
N GLU A 32 3.83 2.58 13.29
CA GLU A 32 4.54 3.07 12.10
C GLU A 32 5.77 2.19 11.75
N ARG A 33 6.43 1.62 12.77
CA ARG A 33 7.54 0.66 12.57
C ARG A 33 7.08 -0.60 11.85
N THR A 34 5.92 -1.14 12.22
CA THR A 34 5.32 -2.30 11.54
C THR A 34 4.98 -1.97 10.09
N VAL A 35 4.43 -0.78 9.82
CA VAL A 35 4.16 -0.34 8.44
C VAL A 35 5.47 -0.26 7.63
N LYS A 36 6.52 0.37 8.17
CA LYS A 36 7.84 0.43 7.50
C LYS A 36 8.37 -0.96 7.15
N ALA A 37 8.20 -1.93 8.05
CA ALA A 37 8.62 -3.31 7.81
C ALA A 37 7.82 -4.00 6.69
N HIS A 38 6.51 -3.75 6.60
CA HIS A 38 5.71 -4.23 5.47
C HIS A 38 6.09 -3.54 4.17
N VAL A 39 6.30 -2.22 4.18
CA VAL A 39 6.76 -1.47 3.00
C VAL A 39 8.07 -2.04 2.48
N ALA A 40 9.06 -2.25 3.34
CA ALA A 40 10.34 -2.85 2.93
C ALA A 40 10.15 -4.22 2.26
N ARG A 41 9.32 -5.10 2.83
CA ARG A 41 9.02 -6.41 2.22
C ARG A 41 8.29 -6.30 0.88
N ILE A 42 7.37 -5.35 0.75
CA ILE A 42 6.68 -5.05 -0.51
C ILE A 42 7.69 -4.62 -1.58
N LEU A 43 8.59 -3.69 -1.25
CA LEU A 43 9.64 -3.23 -2.17
C LEU A 43 10.48 -4.40 -2.68
N THR A 44 10.95 -5.26 -1.76
CA THR A 44 11.71 -6.46 -2.12
C THR A 44 10.92 -7.43 -2.99
N LYS A 45 9.66 -7.74 -2.63
CA LYS A 45 8.83 -8.72 -3.35
C LYS A 45 8.36 -8.24 -4.72
N LEU A 46 8.26 -6.93 -4.92
CA LEU A 46 7.85 -6.32 -6.18
C LEU A 46 9.05 -5.84 -7.00
N GLU A 47 10.27 -6.01 -6.49
CA GLU A 47 11.51 -5.59 -7.15
C GLU A 47 11.50 -4.10 -7.53
N VAL A 48 11.00 -3.26 -6.61
CA VAL A 48 10.99 -1.81 -6.75
C VAL A 48 11.82 -1.16 -5.64
N GLU A 49 12.37 0.01 -5.92
CA GLU A 49 13.38 0.64 -5.08
C GLU A 49 12.80 1.70 -4.12
N SER A 50 11.58 2.16 -4.39
CA SER A 50 11.00 3.27 -3.61
C SER A 50 9.53 3.09 -3.29
N ARG A 51 9.12 3.73 -2.18
CA ARG A 51 7.70 3.89 -1.80
C ARG A 51 6.88 4.47 -2.94
N LEU A 52 7.43 5.45 -3.66
CA LEU A 52 6.73 6.11 -4.75
C LEU A 52 6.43 5.12 -5.88
N GLN A 53 7.43 4.32 -6.28
CA GLN A 53 7.24 3.26 -7.27
C GLN A 53 6.20 2.24 -6.79
N ALA A 54 6.28 1.74 -5.55
CA ALA A 54 5.27 0.82 -5.01
C ALA A 54 3.86 1.43 -4.98
N GLY A 55 3.72 2.70 -4.62
CA GLY A 55 2.46 3.43 -4.68
C GLY A 55 1.92 3.52 -6.10
N LEU A 56 2.78 3.83 -7.09
CA LEU A 56 2.38 3.90 -8.50
C LEU A 56 1.96 2.53 -9.04
N VAL A 57 2.70 1.46 -8.73
CA VAL A 57 2.31 0.08 -9.08
C VAL A 57 0.95 -0.22 -8.47
N SER A 58 0.69 0.16 -7.21
CA SER A 58 -0.62 -0.04 -6.59
C SER A 58 -1.73 0.74 -7.27
N TYR A 59 -1.48 2.00 -7.61
CA TYR A 59 -2.45 2.85 -8.27
C TYR A 59 -2.84 2.28 -9.63
N ILE A 60 -1.86 1.88 -10.45
CA ILE A 60 -2.09 1.27 -11.77
C ILE A 60 -2.80 -0.08 -11.63
N TYR A 61 -2.33 -0.94 -10.71
CA TYR A 61 -2.92 -2.25 -10.46
C TYR A 61 -4.42 -2.16 -10.10
N HIS A 62 -4.80 -1.10 -9.37
CA HIS A 62 -6.20 -0.88 -8.99
C HIS A 62 -7.06 -0.38 -10.16
N GLN A 63 -6.50 0.45 -11.06
CA GLN A 63 -7.22 0.91 -12.25
C GLN A 63 -7.50 -0.21 -13.25
N THR A 64 -6.53 -1.10 -13.46
CA THR A 64 -6.68 -2.20 -14.44
C THR A 64 -7.62 -3.30 -13.95
N GLN A 65 -7.85 -3.41 -12.64
CA GLN A 65 -8.73 -4.39 -12.02
C GLN A 65 -10.16 -3.88 -11.76
N GLY A 66 -10.53 -2.70 -12.26
CA GLY A 66 -11.91 -2.19 -12.26
C GLY A 66 -12.52 -1.86 -10.90
N ARG A 67 -11.73 -1.86 -9.80
CA ARG A 67 -12.21 -1.35 -8.52
C ARG A 67 -12.04 0.17 -8.52
N HIS A 68 -13.15 0.88 -8.44
CA HIS A 68 -13.17 2.33 -8.29
C HIS A 68 -12.69 2.67 -6.86
N LEU A 69 -11.63 3.47 -6.73
CA LEU A 69 -11.18 4.05 -5.45
C LEU A 69 -12.23 5.07 -4.97
N ALA A 70 -13.39 4.58 -4.51
CA ALA A 70 -14.47 5.39 -3.97
C ALA A 70 -14.16 5.96 -2.57
N VAL A 71 -12.96 5.75 -2.02
CA VAL A 71 -12.68 5.94 -0.58
C VAL A 71 -11.68 7.08 -0.29
N VAL A 72 -11.40 7.97 -1.25
CA VAL A 72 -10.59 9.17 -0.98
C VAL A 72 -11.42 10.45 -0.90
N LYS A 73 -12.75 10.37 -0.99
CA LYS A 73 -13.67 11.45 -0.59
C LYS A 73 -14.22 11.20 0.82
N ALA A 74 -13.40 11.40 1.85
CA ALA A 74 -13.85 11.68 3.22
C ALA A 74 -12.61 12.03 4.06
N GLY A 75 -12.50 13.30 4.46
CA GLY A 75 -11.45 13.83 5.32
C GLY A 75 -10.86 15.12 4.80
#